data_AF-A0A9P9SB94-F1
#
_entry.id   AF-A0A9P9SB94-F1
#
_cell.length_a   1.000
_cell.length_b   1.000
_cell.length_c   1.000
_cell.angle_alpha   90.00
_cell.angle_beta   90.00
_cell.angle_gamma   90.00
#
_symmetry.space_group_name_H-M   'P 1'
#
loop_
_entity.id
_entity.type
_entity.pdbx_description
1 polymer ?
#
loop_
_entity_poly.entity_id
_entity_poly.type
_entity_poly.pdbx_seq_one_letter_code
_entity_poly.pdbx_strand_id
1 'polypeptide(L)' 'MFPPPTGNVPIHTLAKKRKYSYVWQCCRCGYPSIPYRATSCPTCGIGRCGNCRTTKVQVYER' A
#
# COMPACT_ATOMS: atom_id res chain seq x y z
N MET A 1 -36.23 15.26 -10.52
CA MET A 1 -35.40 14.48 -11.46
C MET A 1 -34.05 14.24 -10.79
N PHE A 2 -33.87 13.06 -10.18
CA PHE A 2 -32.58 12.57 -9.68
C PHE A 2 -32.64 11.04 -9.78
N PRO A 3 -31.84 10.36 -10.63
CA PRO A 3 -31.68 8.93 -10.49
C PRO A 3 -30.74 8.63 -9.31
N PRO A 4 -31.07 7.68 -8.42
CA PRO A 4 -30.10 7.19 -7.44
C PRO A 4 -29.05 6.32 -8.16
N PRO A 5 -27.75 6.43 -7.83
CA PRO A 5 -26.82 5.36 -8.16
C PRO A 5 -27.09 4.19 -7.21
N THR A 6 -27.96 3.26 -7.61
CA THR A 6 -28.07 1.94 -6.97
C THR A 6 -26.89 1.08 -7.42
N GLY A 7 -25.70 1.45 -6.96
CA GLY A 7 -24.48 0.66 -7.13
C GLY A 7 -24.52 -0.54 -6.19
N ASN A 8 -25.30 -1.57 -6.55
CA ASN A 8 -25.19 -2.90 -5.96
C ASN A 8 -23.84 -3.48 -6.39
N VAL A 9 -22.79 -3.23 -5.60
CA VAL A 9 -21.50 -3.89 -5.77
C VAL A 9 -21.70 -5.35 -5.36
N PRO A 10 -21.50 -6.34 -6.26
CA PRO A 10 -21.63 -7.74 -5.89
C PRO A 10 -20.59 -8.09 -4.82
N ILE A 11 -21.07 -8.34 -3.60
CA ILE A 11 -20.31 -8.84 -2.44
C ILE A 11 -20.06 -10.34 -2.64
N HIS A 12 -19.50 -10.74 -3.79
CA HIS A 12 -19.12 -12.13 -4.00
C HIS A 12 -17.60 -12.24 -4.00
N THR A 13 -17.13 -13.09 -3.08
CA THR A 13 -15.87 -13.82 -3.12
C THR A 13 -14.57 -13.03 -2.91
N LEU A 14 -14.24 -12.73 -1.65
CA LEU A 14 -12.84 -12.77 -1.24
C LEU A 14 -12.68 -13.73 -0.07
N ALA A 15 -12.44 -15.00 -0.41
CA ALA A 15 -11.60 -15.84 0.42
C ALA A 15 -10.42 -14.97 0.88
N LYS A 16 -10.23 -14.78 2.19
CA LYS A 16 -9.16 -14.00 2.85
C LYS A 16 -7.86 -14.09 2.06
N LYS A 17 -7.69 -13.25 1.03
CA LYS A 17 -6.52 -13.29 0.17
C LYS A 17 -5.49 -12.60 1.01
N ARG A 18 -4.62 -13.36 1.68
CA ARG A 18 -3.43 -12.86 2.39
C ARG A 18 -2.88 -11.70 1.56
N LYS A 19 -3.16 -10.46 1.96
CA LYS A 19 -2.96 -9.30 1.09
C LYS A 19 -1.52 -8.88 1.30
N TYR A 20 -0.63 -9.40 0.47
CA TYR A 20 0.77 -9.01 0.52
C TYR A 20 0.87 -7.56 0.03
N SER A 21 1.49 -6.71 0.84
CA SER A 21 1.86 -5.36 0.44
C SER A 21 3.38 -5.28 0.40
N TYR A 22 3.92 -4.56 -0.57
CA TYR A 22 5.35 -4.27 -0.61
C TYR A 22 5.57 -2.93 0.05
N VAL A 23 6.52 -2.88 0.97
CA VAL A 23 6.98 -1.65 1.60
C VAL A 23 8.47 -1.49 1.41
N TRP A 24 8.98 -0.27 1.38
CA TRP A 24 10.39 0.05 1.34
C TRP A 24 10.79 0.89 2.54
N GLN A 25 12.07 0.79 2.92
CA GLN A 25 12.67 1.58 3.97
C GLN A 25 13.49 2.71 3.35
N CYS A 26 13.30 3.94 3.83
CA CYS A 26 14.05 5.08 3.33
C CYS A 26 15.53 4.96 3.71
N CYS A 27 16.40 5.05 2.70
CA CYS A 27 17.84 5.00 2.86
C CYS A 27 18.42 6.20 3.64
N ARG A 28 17.73 7.35 3.62
CA ARG A 28 18.24 8.61 4.19
C ARG A 28 17.89 8.77 5.66
N CYS A 29 16.63 8.58 6.01
CA CYS A 29 16.12 8.77 7.38
C CYS A 29 15.85 7.45 8.10
N GLY A 30 15.98 6.31 7.42
CA GLY A 30 15.71 4.99 8.01
C GLY A 30 14.23 4.65 8.16
N TYR A 31 13.31 5.53 7.73
CA TYR A 31 11.87 5.34 7.93
C TYR A 31 11.40 4.02 7.28
N PRO A 32 10.95 3.04 8.07
CA PRO A 32 10.51 1.76 7.56
C PRO A 32 9.07 1.84 7.02
N SER A 33 8.62 0.79 6.33
CA SER A 33 7.19 0.60 6.01
C SER A 33 6.57 1.63 5.06
N ILE A 34 7.34 2.25 4.18
CA ILE A 34 6.80 3.16 3.16
C ILE A 34 6.17 2.32 2.04
N PRO A 35 4.93 2.56 1.60
CA PRO A 35 4.33 1.74 0.56
C PRO A 35 5.18 1.80 -0.73
N TYR A 36 5.39 0.66 -1.39
CA TYR A 36 6.18 0.58 -2.63
C TYR A 36 5.66 1.48 -3.75
N ARG A 37 4.37 1.81 -3.71
CA ARG A 37 3.70 2.75 -4.62
C ARG A 37 4.04 4.22 -4.33
N ALA A 38 4.53 4.55 -3.14
CA ALA A 38 4.95 5.91 -2.82
C ALA A 38 6.32 6.20 -3.43
N THR A 39 6.37 7.27 -4.23
CA THR A 39 7.57 7.75 -4.93
C THR A 39 8.58 8.36 -3.97
N SER A 40 8.11 9.01 -2.91
CA SER A 40 8.90 9.77 -1.93
C SER A 40 8.60 9.35 -0.50
N CYS A 41 9.61 9.50 0.37
CA CYS A 41 9.48 9.23 1.79
C CYS A 41 8.61 10.32 2.44
N PRO A 42 7.57 9.96 3.22
CA PRO A 42 6.69 10.93 3.87
C PRO A 42 7.40 11.75 4.95
N THR A 43 8.53 11.27 5.48
CA THR A 43 9.26 11.93 6.56
C THR A 43 10.28 12.95 6.07
N CYS A 44 10.99 12.66 4.98
CA CYS A 44 12.10 13.50 4.50
C CYS A 44 11.95 13.95 3.04
N GLY A 45 10.89 13.52 2.35
CA GLY A 45 10.64 13.85 0.94
C GLY A 45 11.56 13.14 -0.06
N ILE A 46 12.56 12.40 0.40
CA ILE A 46 13.55 11.72 -0.47
C ILE A 46 12.85 10.64 -1.31
N GLY A 47 13.13 10.66 -2.61
CA GLY A 47 12.67 9.65 -3.56
C GLY A 47 13.22 8.26 -3.26
N ARG A 48 12.44 7.23 -3.57
CA ARG A 48 12.91 5.84 -3.50
C ARG A 48 14.04 5.63 -4.52
N CYS A 49 15.20 5.11 -4.07
CA CYS A 49 16.29 4.70 -4.94
C CYS A 49 16.40 3.17 -5.02
N GLY A 50 17.18 2.66 -5.98
CA GLY A 50 17.40 1.22 -6.19
C GLY A 50 18.07 0.51 -5.00
N ASN A 51 18.76 1.26 -4.13
CA ASN A 51 19.42 0.72 -2.94
C ASN A 51 18.48 0.64 -1.72
N CYS A 52 17.25 1.16 -1.78
CA CYS A 52 16.37 1.14 -0.63
C CYS A 52 15.75 -0.23 -0.40
N ARG A 53 15.89 -0.71 0.84
CA ARG A 53 15.47 -2.05 1.26
C ARG A 53 13.96 -2.20 1.09
N THR A 54 13.55 -3.12 0.23
CA THR A 54 12.13 -3.44 0.00
C THR A 54 11.80 -4.74 0.71
N THR A 55 10.70 -4.75 1.45
CA THR A 55 10.22 -5.90 2.23
C THR A 55 8.78 -6.20 1.81
N LYS A 56 8.48 -7.48 1.57
CA LYS A 56 7.11 -7.96 1.43
C LYS A 56 6.50 -8.15 2.82
N VAL A 57 5.42 -7.43 3.11
CA VAL A 57 4.68 -7.57 4.35
C VAL A 57 3.35 -8.26 4.08
N GLN A 58 3.01 -9.24 4.91
CA GLN A 58 1.68 -9.85 4.90
C GLN A 58 0.72 -8.94 5.65
N VAL A 59 -0.25 -8.36 4.96
CA VAL A 59 -1.35 -7.63 5.60
C VAL A 59 -2.43 -8.66 5.90
N TYR A 60 -2.63 -8.92 7.19
CA TYR A 60 -3.74 -9.73 7.66
C TYR A 60 -4.90 -8.78 7.96
N GLU A 61 -5.96 -8.85 7.18
CA GLU A 61 -7.25 -8.25 7.53
C GLU A 61 -7.83 -9.04 8.71
N ARG A 62 -7.81 -8.42 9.90
CA ARG A 62 -8.47 -8.95 11.11
C ARG A 62 -9.92 -8.52 11.13
#